data_AF-A0A929ZRX9-F1
#
_entry.id   AF-A0A929ZRX9-F1
#
_cell.length_a   1.000
_cell.length_b   1.000
_cell.length_c   1.000
_cell.angle_alpha   90.00
_cell.angle_beta   90.00
_cell.angle_gamma   90.00
#
_symmetry.space_group_name_H-M   'P 1'
#
loop_
_entity.id
_entity.type
_entity.pdbx_description
1 polymer ?
#
loop_
_entity_poly.entity_id
_entity_poly.type
_entity_poly.pdbx_seq_one_letter_code
_entity_poly.pdbx_strand_id
1 'polypeptide(L)'
;TDINEKDTIKVRCFGQNLSMQEIKDYCKAKKISKFIVPIVNTLMIEKVYPSVGWHSSFKNGWMDVVLSVPELKKRMFEQQFNFKYMIHIADDFFIHRYGKDEWAKFDSELKNRYREELVNSIDKEMTGNKGSGKSLISPFFRDKNSGELIKGIQIEEIKQTQAGGDFLPDASAGNSEILFSMGVDPALLGAGVPGGKNLSGSGSDKREAWTILCARLPRKHARTLWVFRLIQKWNNWNKDLVAKFPNINLTTLDKNPNGQVAVKN
;
A
#
# COMPACT_ATOMS: atom_id res chain seq x y z
N THR A 1 20.60 6.71 22.60
CA THR A 1 21.32 6.64 21.32
C THR A 1 22.71 7.16 21.57
N ASP A 2 23.72 6.31 21.44
CA ASP A 2 25.11 6.75 21.59
C ASP A 2 25.46 7.67 20.42
N ILE A 3 25.78 8.92 20.73
CA ILE A 3 26.16 9.93 19.73
C ILE A 3 27.63 9.69 19.40
N ASN A 4 27.91 9.25 18.17
CA ASN A 4 29.29 9.12 17.71
C ASN A 4 29.92 10.51 17.56
N GLU A 5 30.88 10.84 18.43
CA GLU A 5 31.56 12.14 18.41
C GLU A 5 32.32 12.39 17.11
N LYS A 6 32.75 11.34 16.40
CA LYS A 6 33.44 11.48 15.10
C LYS A 6 32.53 12.01 14.00
N ASP A 7 31.23 11.72 14.10
CA ASP A 7 30.23 12.11 13.10
C ASP A 7 29.38 13.31 13.54
N THR A 8 29.72 13.92 14.69
CA THR A 8 28.91 14.97 15.30
C THR A 8 29.71 16.26 15.49
N ILE A 9 29.12 17.39 15.11
CA ILE A 9 29.72 18.71 15.37
C ILE A 9 28.81 19.50 16.32
N LYS A 10 29.40 20.16 17.31
CA LYS A 10 28.67 21.06 18.21
C LYS A 10 28.52 22.43 17.56
N VAL A 11 27.29 22.82 17.23
CA VAL A 11 26.97 24.13 16.66
C VAL A 11 26.11 24.94 17.62
N ARG A 12 26.33 26.26 17.68
CA ARG A 12 25.48 27.16 18.47
C ARG A 12 24.09 27.24 17.83
N CYS A 13 23.04 27.16 18.64
CA CYS A 13 21.67 27.29 18.19
C CYS A 13 21.04 28.54 18.83
N PHE A 14 20.42 29.39 18.01
CA PHE A 14 19.65 30.56 18.47
C PHE A 14 18.16 30.27 18.36
N GLY A 15 17.38 30.80 19.30
CA GLY A 15 15.92 30.68 19.25
C GLY A 15 15.33 31.43 18.07
N GLN A 16 14.30 30.86 17.44
CA GLN A 16 13.64 31.46 16.26
C GLN A 16 12.94 32.80 16.52
N ASN A 17 12.69 33.13 17.80
CA ASN A 17 12.03 34.37 18.22
C ASN A 17 12.99 35.54 18.36
N LEU A 18 14.31 35.32 18.31
CA LEU A 18 15.30 36.40 18.37
C LEU A 18 15.32 37.15 17.03
N SER A 19 15.45 38.47 17.10
CA SER A 19 15.64 39.27 15.90
C SER A 19 17.02 39.00 15.30
N MET A 20 17.13 39.16 13.98
CA MET A 20 18.41 38.94 13.31
C MET A 20 19.48 39.95 13.74
N GLN A 21 19.07 41.14 14.19
CA GLN A 21 19.98 42.16 14.70
C GLN A 21 20.60 41.72 16.03
N GLU A 22 19.79 41.23 16.98
CA GLU A 22 20.29 40.69 18.26
C GLU A 22 21.26 39.52 18.04
N ILE A 23 20.91 38.61 17.13
CA ILE A 23 21.79 37.49 16.76
C ILE A 23 23.12 38.01 16.20
N LYS A 24 23.07 39.00 15.30
CA LYS A 24 24.27 39.60 14.67
C LYS A 24 25.17 40.29 15.70
N ASP A 25 24.59 41.04 16.62
CA ASP A 25 25.34 41.75 17.66
C ASP A 25 25.98 40.78 18.65
N TYR A 26 25.24 39.74 19.07
CA TYR A 26 25.78 38.67 19.91
C TYR A 26 26.90 37.89 19.21
N CYS A 27 26.71 37.53 17.93
CA CYS A 27 27.72 36.82 17.15
C CYS A 27 29.00 37.65 17.00
N LYS A 28 28.89 38.97 16.78
CA LYS A 28 30.06 39.86 16.75
C LYS A 28 30.78 39.92 18.10
N ALA A 29 30.05 40.13 19.19
CA ALA A 29 30.62 40.24 20.53
C ALA A 29 31.35 38.96 20.98
N LYS A 30 30.85 37.78 20.57
CA LYS A 30 31.41 36.47 20.92
C LYS A 30 32.27 35.84 19.82
N LYS A 31 32.52 36.54 18.71
CA LYS A 31 33.26 36.05 17.53
C LYS A 31 32.71 34.71 16.99
N ILE A 32 31.38 34.56 16.97
CA ILE A 32 30.69 33.36 16.46
C ILE A 32 30.45 33.50 14.96
N SER A 33 30.93 32.52 14.19
CA SER A 33 30.77 32.47 12.73
C SER A 33 29.84 31.35 12.24
N LYS A 34 29.60 30.32 13.06
CA LYS A 34 28.77 29.15 12.71
C LYS A 34 27.66 28.99 13.74
N PHE A 35 26.42 29.04 13.26
CA PHE A 35 25.23 28.89 14.10
C PHE A 35 24.04 28.35 13.29
N ILE A 36 23.03 27.88 14.02
CA ILE A 36 21.76 27.40 13.49
C ILE A 36 20.63 28.30 14.05
N VAL A 37 19.68 28.64 13.19
CA VAL A 37 18.38 29.20 13.59
C VAL A 37 17.32 28.23 13.10
N PRO A 38 16.65 27.47 13.98
CA PRO A 38 15.64 26.53 13.57
C PRO A 38 14.40 27.30 13.11
N ILE A 39 13.76 26.82 12.04
CA ILE A 39 12.49 27.37 11.57
C ILE A 39 11.44 26.29 11.80
N VAL A 40 10.77 26.36 12.94
CA VAL A 40 9.92 25.28 13.44
C VAL A 40 8.53 25.80 13.81
N ASN A 41 7.52 24.97 13.57
CA ASN A 41 6.16 25.23 14.03
C ASN A 41 6.01 24.84 15.51
N THR A 42 6.55 25.62 16.42
CA THR A 42 6.42 25.30 17.84
C THR A 42 4.96 25.38 18.26
N LEU A 43 4.41 24.27 18.73
CA LEU A 43 3.19 24.27 19.53
C LEU A 43 3.58 24.58 20.98
N MET A 44 2.62 25.04 21.78
CA MET A 44 2.87 25.39 23.19
C MET A 44 3.47 24.21 23.99
N ILE A 45 3.13 22.98 23.60
CA ILE A 45 3.49 21.74 24.29
C ILE A 45 4.82 21.15 23.77
N GLU A 46 5.08 21.26 22.46
CA GLU A 46 6.27 20.66 21.81
C GLU A 46 7.18 21.75 21.25
N LYS A 47 8.26 22.04 21.97
CA LYS A 47 9.16 23.18 21.68
C LYS A 47 10.31 22.87 20.72
N VAL A 48 10.70 21.60 20.58
CA VAL A 48 11.91 21.20 19.82
C VAL A 48 11.56 20.40 18.58
N TYR A 49 10.75 19.35 18.72
CA TYR A 49 10.27 18.52 17.61
C TYR A 49 8.73 18.46 17.66
N PRO A 50 8.05 19.42 17.03
CA PRO A 50 6.59 19.43 17.01
C PRO A 50 6.07 18.29 16.16
N SER A 51 5.06 17.61 16.68
CA SER A 51 4.25 16.69 15.91
C SER A 51 3.50 17.44 14.81
N VAL A 52 3.39 16.79 13.66
CA VAL A 52 2.75 17.32 12.46
C VAL A 52 1.52 16.47 12.16
N GLY A 53 0.53 17.04 11.47
CA GLY A 53 -0.78 16.41 11.29
C GLY A 53 -0.71 14.97 10.75
N TRP A 54 0.22 14.69 9.84
CA TRP A 54 0.40 13.36 9.26
C TRP A 54 0.94 12.32 10.26
N HIS A 55 1.52 12.71 11.39
CA HIS A 55 1.86 11.77 12.47
C HIS A 55 0.62 11.07 13.06
N SER A 56 -0.59 11.62 12.85
CA SER A 56 -1.81 10.99 13.38
C SER A 56 -2.07 9.62 12.77
N SER A 57 -1.73 9.40 11.49
CA SER A 57 -1.90 8.11 10.80
C SER A 57 -0.99 7.01 11.35
N PHE A 58 0.14 7.38 11.94
CA PHE A 58 1.01 6.46 12.67
C PHE A 58 0.45 6.18 14.07
N LYS A 59 -0.04 7.21 14.76
CA LYS A 59 -0.54 7.09 16.14
C LYS A 59 -1.88 6.35 16.24
N ASN A 60 -2.71 6.40 15.20
CA ASN A 60 -4.02 5.74 15.18
C ASN A 60 -4.00 4.32 14.57
N GLY A 61 -2.85 3.84 14.10
CA GLY A 61 -2.67 2.48 13.60
C GLY A 61 -3.09 2.23 12.15
N TRP A 62 -3.59 3.23 11.42
CA TRP A 62 -3.97 3.05 10.00
C TRP A 62 -2.79 2.67 9.12
N MET A 63 -1.59 3.15 9.45
CA MET A 63 -0.37 2.75 8.75
C MET A 63 -0.11 1.24 8.86
N ASP A 64 -0.28 0.67 10.05
CA ASP A 64 -0.06 -0.76 10.30
C ASP A 64 -1.10 -1.62 9.57
N VAL A 65 -2.36 -1.18 9.56
CA VAL A 65 -3.44 -1.83 8.81
C VAL A 65 -3.11 -1.88 7.31
N VAL A 66 -2.73 -0.75 6.71
CA VAL A 66 -2.39 -0.69 5.28
C VAL A 66 -1.16 -1.55 4.96
N LEU A 67 -0.13 -1.55 5.82
CA LEU A 67 1.07 -2.37 5.64
C LEU A 67 0.81 -3.87 5.80
N SER A 68 -0.17 -4.26 6.63
CA SER A 68 -0.52 -5.66 6.85
C SER A 68 -1.18 -6.30 5.63
N VAL A 69 -1.85 -5.53 4.77
CA VAL A 69 -2.58 -6.07 3.61
C VAL A 69 -1.64 -6.68 2.56
N PRO A 70 -0.56 -6.01 2.11
CA PRO A 70 0.46 -6.64 1.26
C PRO A 70 1.12 -7.85 1.90
N GLU A 71 1.39 -7.81 3.22
CA GLU A 71 1.98 -8.94 3.94
C GLU A 71 1.04 -10.14 3.94
N LEU A 72 -0.24 -9.92 4.27
CA LEU A 72 -1.28 -10.94 4.22
C LEU A 72 -1.40 -11.50 2.81
N LYS A 73 -1.45 -10.65 1.77
CA LYS A 73 -1.51 -11.12 0.38
C LYS A 73 -0.30 -11.95 -0.01
N LYS A 74 0.91 -11.52 0.38
CA LYS A 74 2.14 -12.29 0.14
C LYS A 74 2.07 -13.65 0.83
N ARG A 75 1.69 -13.68 2.11
CA ARG A 75 1.47 -14.94 2.84
C ARG A 75 0.39 -15.79 2.21
N MET A 76 -0.70 -15.21 1.72
CA MET A 76 -1.74 -15.95 1.00
C MET A 76 -1.19 -16.56 -0.28
N PHE A 77 -0.37 -15.85 -1.06
CA PHE A 77 0.26 -16.42 -2.26
C PHE A 77 1.32 -17.50 -1.94
N GLU A 78 2.06 -17.32 -0.85
CA GLU A 78 3.09 -18.29 -0.41
C GLU A 78 2.48 -19.53 0.27
N GLN A 79 1.39 -19.35 1.02
CA GLN A 79 0.72 -20.38 1.82
C GLN A 79 -0.55 -20.92 1.19
N GLN A 80 -0.98 -20.43 0.02
CA GLN A 80 -2.03 -21.10 -0.76
C GLN A 80 -1.51 -22.50 -1.10
N PHE A 81 -1.80 -23.45 -0.22
CA PHE A 81 -1.80 -24.85 -0.53
C PHE A 81 -2.80 -25.01 -1.68
N ASN A 82 -2.28 -25.36 -2.85
CA ASN A 82 -2.99 -25.47 -4.14
C ASN A 82 -4.10 -26.54 -4.17
N PHE A 83 -4.59 -27.01 -3.02
CA PHE A 83 -5.70 -27.96 -2.94
C PHE A 83 -7.00 -27.21 -3.19
N LYS A 84 -7.27 -26.95 -4.47
CA LYS A 84 -8.57 -26.46 -4.93
C LYS A 84 -9.63 -27.57 -4.85
N TYR A 85 -9.19 -28.82 -4.89
CA TYR A 85 -10.03 -30.00 -4.99
C TYR A 85 -9.59 -31.07 -3.99
N MET A 86 -10.54 -31.68 -3.31
CA MET A 86 -10.39 -32.92 -2.55
C MET A 86 -10.94 -34.07 -3.40
N ILE A 87 -10.12 -35.08 -3.69
CA ILE A 87 -10.52 -36.24 -4.50
C ILE A 87 -10.70 -37.43 -3.56
N HIS A 88 -11.94 -37.88 -3.41
CA HIS A 88 -12.29 -39.13 -2.74
C HIS A 88 -12.32 -40.24 -3.78
N ILE A 89 -11.65 -41.35 -3.49
CA ILE A 89 -11.70 -42.57 -4.30
C ILE A 89 -12.22 -43.67 -3.38
N ALA A 90 -13.30 -44.35 -3.78
CA ALA A 90 -13.83 -45.47 -3.02
C ALA A 90 -12.81 -46.62 -3.01
N ASP A 91 -12.60 -47.26 -1.86
CA ASP A 91 -11.66 -48.38 -1.73
C ASP A 91 -11.99 -49.53 -2.70
N ASP A 92 -13.28 -49.75 -2.93
CA ASP A 92 -13.78 -50.80 -3.82
C ASP A 92 -13.72 -50.42 -5.31
N PHE A 93 -13.27 -49.22 -5.66
CA PHE A 93 -13.20 -48.75 -7.06
C PHE A 93 -12.41 -49.73 -7.93
N PHE A 94 -11.25 -50.19 -7.46
CA PHE A 94 -10.38 -51.09 -8.21
C PHE A 94 -10.96 -52.51 -8.31
N ILE A 95 -11.69 -52.96 -7.29
CA ILE A 95 -12.40 -54.25 -7.30
C ILE A 95 -13.49 -54.25 -8.38
N HIS A 96 -14.22 -53.14 -8.51
CA HIS A 96 -15.25 -53.01 -9.55
C HIS A 96 -14.65 -52.82 -10.95
N ARG A 97 -13.47 -52.19 -11.06
CA ARG A 97 -12.79 -51.97 -12.35
C ARG A 97 -12.16 -53.23 -12.93
N TYR A 98 -11.48 -54.02 -12.11
CA TYR A 98 -10.70 -55.19 -12.55
C TYR A 98 -11.38 -56.54 -12.25
N GLY A 99 -12.43 -56.53 -11.42
CA GLY A 99 -13.09 -57.75 -10.94
C GLY A 99 -12.45 -58.29 -9.66
N LYS A 100 -13.28 -58.86 -8.78
CA LYS A 100 -12.87 -59.31 -7.44
C LYS A 100 -11.76 -60.36 -7.47
N ASP A 101 -11.87 -61.33 -8.38
CA ASP A 101 -10.95 -62.47 -8.44
C ASP A 101 -9.57 -62.08 -9.02
N GLU A 102 -9.54 -61.18 -9.99
CA GLU A 102 -8.29 -60.70 -10.59
C GLU A 102 -7.58 -59.67 -9.69
N TRP A 103 -8.33 -58.74 -9.10
CA TRP A 103 -7.75 -57.77 -8.17
C TRP A 103 -7.17 -58.45 -6.92
N ALA A 104 -7.78 -59.53 -6.42
CA ALA A 104 -7.24 -60.29 -5.30
C ALA A 104 -5.88 -60.92 -5.61
N LYS A 105 -5.67 -61.38 -6.86
CA LYS A 105 -4.42 -62.02 -7.31
C LYS A 105 -3.27 -61.03 -7.54
N PHE A 106 -3.56 -59.74 -7.70
CA PHE A 106 -2.52 -58.74 -7.89
C PHE A 106 -1.67 -58.55 -6.63
N ASP A 107 -0.37 -58.45 -6.85
CA ASP A 107 0.58 -58.13 -5.80
C ASP A 107 0.38 -56.70 -5.29
N SER A 108 0.83 -56.46 -4.06
CA SER A 108 0.70 -55.20 -3.34
C SER A 108 1.39 -54.06 -4.08
N GLU A 109 2.53 -54.35 -4.71
CA GLU A 109 3.30 -53.38 -5.49
C GLU A 109 2.54 -52.95 -6.75
N LEU A 110 1.90 -53.91 -7.44
CA LEU A 110 1.10 -53.66 -8.63
C LEU A 110 -0.18 -52.87 -8.30
N LYS A 111 -0.82 -53.17 -7.16
CA LYS A 111 -1.99 -52.43 -6.66
C LYS A 111 -1.65 -50.96 -6.38
N ASN A 112 -0.49 -50.69 -5.79
CA ASN A 112 -0.05 -49.31 -5.55
C ASN A 112 0.27 -48.58 -6.86
N ARG A 113 0.88 -49.25 -7.84
CA ARG A 113 1.12 -48.66 -9.16
C ARG A 113 -0.18 -48.22 -9.84
N TYR A 114 -1.23 -49.04 -9.82
CA TYR A 114 -2.52 -48.65 -10.41
C TYR A 114 -3.21 -47.51 -9.66
N ARG A 115 -3.01 -47.40 -8.34
CA ARG A 115 -3.48 -46.25 -7.56
C ARG A 115 -2.75 -44.97 -7.96
N GLU A 116 -1.44 -45.02 -8.05
CA GLU A 116 -0.61 -43.88 -8.47
C GLU A 116 -0.93 -43.46 -9.91
N GLU A 117 -1.11 -44.41 -10.84
CA GLU A 117 -1.51 -44.12 -12.23
C GLU A 117 -2.86 -43.39 -12.29
N LEU A 118 -3.85 -43.85 -11.50
CA LEU A 118 -5.15 -43.19 -11.44
C LEU A 118 -5.02 -41.75 -10.91
N VAL A 119 -4.31 -41.57 -9.78
CA VAL A 119 -4.07 -40.24 -9.19
C VAL A 119 -3.36 -39.32 -10.18
N ASN A 120 -2.28 -39.79 -10.80
CA ASN A 120 -1.51 -39.02 -11.78
C ASN A 120 -2.34 -38.68 -13.03
N SER A 121 -3.25 -39.56 -13.45
CA SER A 121 -4.13 -39.29 -14.59
C SER A 121 -5.15 -38.19 -14.28
N ILE A 122 -5.73 -38.22 -13.08
CA ILE A 122 -6.67 -37.19 -12.63
C ILE A 122 -5.94 -35.86 -12.47
N ASP A 123 -4.76 -35.87 -11.83
CA ASP A 123 -3.96 -34.68 -11.60
C ASP A 123 -3.52 -34.03 -12.92
N LYS A 124 -3.07 -34.84 -13.90
CA LYS A 124 -2.68 -34.36 -15.23
C LYS A 124 -3.83 -33.71 -16.01
N GLU A 125 -5.03 -34.27 -15.90
CA GLU A 125 -6.21 -33.74 -16.60
C GLU A 125 -6.79 -32.48 -15.92
N MET A 126 -6.64 -32.38 -14.60
CA MET A 126 -7.18 -31.29 -13.77
C MET A 126 -6.20 -30.13 -13.56
N THR A 127 -4.90 -30.32 -13.84
CA THR A 127 -3.87 -29.30 -13.60
C THR A 127 -3.72 -28.30 -14.75
N GLY A 128 -3.53 -27.02 -14.38
CA GLY A 128 -3.21 -25.92 -15.28
C GLY A 128 -4.39 -25.38 -16.09
N ASN A 129 -4.12 -24.46 -17.02
CA ASN A 129 -5.14 -23.79 -17.83
C ASN A 129 -5.97 -24.74 -18.71
N LYS A 130 -5.49 -25.97 -18.95
CA LYS A 130 -6.18 -26.98 -19.78
C LYS A 130 -7.23 -27.80 -19.00
N GLY A 131 -7.16 -27.82 -17.67
CA GLY A 131 -8.12 -28.53 -16.82
C GLY A 131 -9.35 -27.69 -16.43
N SER A 132 -9.26 -26.37 -16.57
CA SER A 132 -10.35 -25.45 -16.23
C SER A 132 -11.56 -25.65 -17.16
N GLY A 133 -12.69 -26.08 -16.59
CA GLY A 133 -13.94 -26.30 -17.31
C GLY A 133 -14.14 -27.71 -17.89
N LYS A 134 -13.24 -28.66 -17.60
CA LYS A 134 -13.44 -30.07 -17.95
C LYS A 134 -14.40 -30.75 -16.96
N SER A 135 -15.26 -31.61 -17.49
CA SER A 135 -16.14 -32.47 -16.68
C SER A 135 -15.45 -33.78 -16.34
N LEU A 136 -15.42 -34.16 -15.06
CA LEU A 136 -15.02 -35.50 -14.65
C LEU A 136 -16.22 -36.45 -14.77
N ILE A 137 -16.03 -37.57 -15.49
CA ILE A 137 -17.00 -38.66 -15.54
C ILE A 137 -16.56 -39.72 -14.54
N SER A 138 -17.27 -39.83 -13.42
CA SER A 138 -17.06 -40.92 -12.45
C SER A 138 -18.19 -41.96 -12.56
N PRO A 139 -17.86 -43.27 -12.60
CA PRO A 139 -18.86 -44.31 -12.50
C PRO A 139 -19.50 -44.33 -11.10
N PHE A 140 -20.78 -44.74 -11.06
CA PHE A 140 -21.47 -45.14 -9.85
C PHE A 140 -21.45 -46.66 -9.78
N PHE A 141 -21.11 -47.19 -8.62
CA PHE A 141 -21.25 -48.60 -8.31
C PHE A 141 -22.49 -48.80 -7.43
N ARG A 142 -23.14 -49.93 -7.58
CA ARG A 142 -24.31 -50.27 -6.77
C ARG A 142 -23.90 -51.40 -5.84
N ASP A 143 -23.97 -51.15 -4.55
CA ASP A 143 -23.69 -52.19 -3.56
C ASP A 143 -24.75 -53.29 -3.71
N LYS A 144 -24.28 -54.54 -3.79
CA LYS A 144 -25.13 -55.72 -3.96
C LYS A 144 -25.92 -56.04 -2.69
N ASN A 145 -25.46 -55.58 -1.52
CA ASN A 145 -26.08 -55.90 -0.24
C ASN A 145 -27.08 -54.82 0.21
N SER A 146 -26.72 -53.54 0.15
CA SER A 146 -27.59 -52.44 0.59
C SER A 146 -28.42 -51.80 -0.55
N GLY A 147 -28.02 -52.00 -1.81
CA GLY A 147 -28.62 -51.31 -2.95
C GLY A 147 -28.21 -49.84 -3.09
N GLU A 148 -27.38 -49.32 -2.18
CA GLU A 148 -26.88 -47.94 -2.19
C GLU A 148 -25.91 -47.70 -3.35
N LEU A 149 -25.89 -46.46 -3.85
CA LEU A 149 -25.00 -46.03 -4.91
C LEU A 149 -23.69 -45.51 -4.29
N ILE A 150 -22.62 -46.25 -4.50
CA ILE A 150 -21.26 -45.87 -4.13
C ILE A 150 -20.66 -45.05 -5.27
N LYS A 151 -20.26 -43.81 -4.99
CA LYS A 151 -19.52 -42.98 -5.94
C LYS A 151 -18.09 -43.49 -6.03
N GLY A 152 -17.66 -43.89 -7.22
CA GLY A 152 -16.30 -44.40 -7.43
C GLY A 152 -15.22 -43.35 -7.17
N ILE A 153 -15.38 -42.17 -7.77
CA ILE A 153 -14.52 -41.00 -7.59
C ILE A 153 -15.43 -39.79 -7.34
N GLN A 154 -15.17 -39.05 -6.26
CA GLN A 154 -15.89 -37.82 -5.94
C GLN A 154 -14.88 -36.70 -5.76
N ILE A 155 -15.05 -35.62 -6.52
CA ILE A 155 -14.24 -34.41 -6.37
C ILE A 155 -15.09 -33.37 -5.65
N GLU A 156 -14.58 -32.87 -4.54
CA GLU A 156 -15.17 -31.76 -3.79
C GLU A 156 -14.31 -30.52 -3.95
N GLU A 157 -14.91 -29.39 -4.30
CA GLU A 157 -14.20 -28.11 -4.31
C GLU A 157 -14.02 -27.64 -2.86
N ILE A 158 -12.76 -27.42 -2.48
CA ILE A 158 -12.45 -26.80 -1.21
C ILE A 158 -12.68 -25.30 -1.39
N LYS A 159 -13.83 -24.82 -0.89
CA LYS A 159 -14.18 -23.40 -0.93
C LYS A 159 -13.12 -22.59 -0.20
N GLN A 160 -12.37 -21.80 -0.96
CA GLN A 160 -11.45 -20.81 -0.41
C GLN A 160 -12.25 -19.56 -0.07
N THR A 161 -12.65 -19.41 1.19
CA THR A 161 -13.50 -18.31 1.66
C THR A 161 -12.85 -16.93 1.61
N GLN A 162 -11.53 -16.84 1.41
CA GLN A 162 -10.77 -15.58 1.39
C GLN A 162 -10.23 -15.23 -0.02
N ALA A 163 -10.80 -15.78 -1.09
CA ALA A 163 -10.12 -15.86 -2.38
C ALA A 163 -10.04 -14.58 -3.24
N GLY A 164 -10.51 -13.40 -2.80
CA GLY A 164 -10.27 -12.23 -3.64
C GLY A 164 -10.99 -10.96 -3.27
N GLY A 165 -10.37 -10.17 -2.39
CA GLY A 165 -10.64 -8.73 -2.34
C GLY A 165 -11.33 -8.22 -1.09
N ASP A 166 -11.64 -9.07 -0.11
CA ASP A 166 -12.29 -8.64 1.14
C ASP A 166 -11.50 -7.55 1.88
N PHE A 167 -10.16 -7.58 1.76
CA PHE A 167 -9.26 -6.61 2.38
C PHE A 167 -8.95 -5.38 1.50
N LEU A 168 -9.42 -5.34 0.24
CA LEU A 168 -9.21 -4.19 -0.65
C LEU A 168 -9.98 -2.94 -0.19
N PRO A 169 -11.26 -3.04 0.25
CA PRO A 169 -11.97 -1.91 0.85
C PRO A 169 -11.26 -1.34 2.07
N ASP A 170 -10.77 -2.20 2.98
CA ASP A 170 -10.08 -1.75 4.20
C ASP A 170 -8.75 -1.06 3.87
N ALA A 171 -7.99 -1.62 2.92
CA ALA A 171 -6.77 -0.97 2.41
C ALA A 171 -7.09 0.40 1.76
N SER A 172 -8.18 0.48 1.02
CA SER A 172 -8.64 1.74 0.41
C SER A 172 -9.07 2.75 1.48
N ALA A 173 -9.78 2.33 2.52
CA ALA A 173 -10.14 3.20 3.63
C ALA A 173 -8.88 3.72 4.34
N GLY A 174 -7.93 2.84 4.67
CA GLY A 174 -6.68 3.22 5.31
C GLY A 174 -5.82 4.17 4.47
N ASN A 175 -5.73 3.95 3.16
CA ASN A 175 -5.06 4.88 2.25
C ASN A 175 -5.69 6.27 2.28
N SER A 176 -7.03 6.36 2.38
CA SER A 176 -7.75 7.62 2.45
C SER A 176 -7.48 8.36 3.77
N GLU A 177 -7.53 7.64 4.89
CA GLU A 177 -7.23 8.18 6.23
C GLU A 177 -5.80 8.74 6.31
N ILE A 178 -4.83 8.06 5.68
CA ILE A 178 -3.46 8.56 5.55
C ILE A 178 -3.43 9.86 4.74
N LEU A 179 -4.07 9.90 3.57
CA LEU A 179 -4.11 11.10 2.72
C LEU A 179 -4.77 12.30 3.43
N PHE A 180 -5.86 12.05 4.16
CA PHE A 180 -6.55 13.08 4.95
C PHE A 180 -5.67 13.62 6.07
N SER A 181 -4.92 12.77 6.76
CA SER A 181 -3.95 13.20 7.79
C SER A 181 -2.84 14.10 7.21
N MET A 182 -2.46 13.85 5.95
CA MET A 182 -1.49 14.67 5.21
C MET A 182 -2.10 15.96 4.64
N GLY A 183 -3.42 16.06 4.62
CA GLY A 183 -4.15 17.17 3.99
C GLY A 183 -4.06 17.14 2.46
N VAL A 184 -3.86 15.96 1.87
CA VAL A 184 -3.77 15.74 0.43
C VAL A 184 -5.12 15.24 -0.07
N ASP A 185 -5.66 15.94 -1.07
CA ASP A 185 -6.86 15.48 -1.76
C ASP A 185 -6.51 14.29 -2.68
N PRO A 186 -7.23 13.16 -2.60
CA PRO A 186 -6.99 12.00 -3.45
C PRO A 186 -6.98 12.31 -4.96
N ALA A 187 -7.75 13.30 -5.41
CA ALA A 187 -7.82 13.68 -6.82
C ALA A 187 -6.46 14.15 -7.38
N LEU A 188 -5.59 14.70 -6.53
CA LEU A 188 -4.25 15.16 -6.91
C LEU A 188 -3.33 14.03 -7.39
N LEU A 189 -3.51 12.81 -6.89
CA LEU A 189 -2.63 11.68 -7.17
C LEU A 189 -3.04 10.91 -8.44
N GLY A 190 -4.08 11.36 -9.16
CA GLY A 190 -4.37 10.93 -10.52
C GLY A 190 -4.98 9.53 -10.66
N ALA A 191 -4.86 8.67 -9.65
CA ALA A 191 -5.55 7.40 -9.53
C ALA A 191 -6.54 7.49 -8.37
N GLY A 192 -7.73 6.92 -8.53
CA GLY A 192 -8.60 6.67 -7.38
C GLY A 192 -7.82 5.93 -6.29
N VAL A 193 -8.23 6.11 -5.05
CA VAL A 193 -7.60 5.45 -3.90
C VAL A 193 -7.33 3.99 -4.25
N PRO A 194 -6.06 3.52 -4.23
CA PRO A 194 -5.73 2.15 -4.63
C PRO A 194 -6.59 1.15 -3.85
N GLY A 195 -7.39 0.35 -4.55
CA GLY A 195 -8.35 -0.59 -3.97
C GLY A 195 -9.81 -0.11 -3.89
N GLY A 196 -10.11 1.15 -4.22
CA GLY A 196 -11.47 1.71 -4.23
C GLY A 196 -12.14 1.66 -5.60
N LYS A 197 -13.49 1.72 -5.63
CA LYS A 197 -14.30 1.72 -6.87
C LYS A 197 -14.30 3.05 -7.63
N ASN A 198 -13.95 4.16 -6.96
CA ASN A 198 -14.00 5.49 -7.55
C ASN A 198 -12.64 5.88 -8.13
N LEU A 199 -12.30 5.31 -9.27
CA LEU A 199 -11.16 5.75 -10.07
C LEU A 199 -11.56 6.94 -10.93
N SER A 200 -10.80 8.03 -10.78
CA SER A 200 -10.76 9.20 -11.69
C SER A 200 -11.77 10.32 -11.39
N GLY A 201 -11.34 11.32 -10.62
CA GLY A 201 -11.86 12.68 -10.78
C GLY A 201 -11.50 13.24 -12.16
N SER A 202 -12.39 14.02 -12.75
CA SER A 202 -12.17 14.70 -14.04
C SER A 202 -10.90 15.57 -14.01
N GLY A 203 -10.38 15.96 -15.18
CA GLY A 203 -9.25 16.90 -15.25
C GLY A 203 -9.56 18.25 -14.56
N SER A 204 -10.84 18.62 -14.49
CA SER A 204 -11.32 19.78 -13.72
C SER A 204 -11.19 19.57 -12.22
N ASP A 205 -11.57 18.40 -11.69
CA ASP A 205 -11.48 18.10 -10.25
C ASP A 205 -10.02 18.15 -9.77
N LYS A 206 -9.09 17.64 -10.57
CA LYS A 206 -7.64 17.70 -10.27
C LYS A 206 -7.13 19.15 -10.18
N ARG A 207 -7.63 20.02 -11.07
CA ARG A 207 -7.28 21.44 -11.14
C ARG A 207 -7.83 22.22 -9.95
N GLU A 208 -9.08 21.95 -9.56
CA GLU A 208 -9.70 22.56 -8.38
C GLU A 208 -9.01 22.08 -7.09
N ALA A 209 -8.74 20.77 -6.97
CA ALA A 209 -7.98 20.21 -5.85
C ALA A 209 -6.58 20.86 -5.70
N TRP A 210 -5.88 21.09 -6.81
CA TRP A 210 -4.60 21.81 -6.82
C TRP A 210 -4.75 23.26 -6.34
N THR A 211 -5.76 23.96 -6.84
CA THR A 211 -6.04 25.34 -6.47
C THR A 211 -6.35 25.47 -4.98
N ILE A 212 -7.20 24.58 -4.45
CA ILE A 212 -7.53 24.50 -3.01
C ILE A 212 -6.27 24.22 -2.19
N LEU A 213 -5.45 23.25 -2.60
CA LEU A 213 -4.20 22.94 -1.90
C LEU A 213 -3.29 24.18 -1.85
N CYS A 214 -3.04 24.83 -2.98
CA CYS A 214 -2.24 26.05 -3.05
C CYS A 214 -2.80 27.17 -2.17
N ALA A 215 -4.12 27.33 -2.10
CA ALA A 215 -4.79 28.31 -1.24
C ALA A 215 -4.62 28.01 0.28
N ARG A 216 -4.42 26.75 0.67
CA ARG A 216 -4.18 26.33 2.07
C ARG A 216 -2.71 26.45 2.51
N LEU A 217 -1.78 26.51 1.56
CA LEU A 217 -0.34 26.55 1.83
C LEU A 217 0.30 27.92 2.16
N PRO A 218 -0.32 29.12 2.04
CA PRO A 218 0.39 30.40 2.22
C PRO A 218 1.13 30.52 3.57
N ARG A 219 0.52 30.05 4.67
CA ARG A 219 1.18 30.06 5.99
C ARG A 219 2.39 29.13 6.04
N LYS A 220 2.30 27.95 5.44
CA LYS A 220 3.43 27.00 5.36
C LYS A 220 4.53 27.57 4.48
N HIS A 221 4.18 28.15 3.33
CA HIS A 221 5.13 28.80 2.42
C HIS A 221 5.87 29.96 3.08
N ALA A 222 5.16 30.87 3.75
CA ALA A 222 5.75 32.00 4.45
C ALA A 222 6.78 31.53 5.50
N ARG A 223 6.46 30.44 6.23
CA ARG A 223 7.40 29.85 7.18
C ARG A 223 8.59 29.20 6.50
N THR A 224 8.39 28.34 5.50
CA THR A 224 9.51 27.69 4.80
C THR A 224 10.46 28.71 4.19
N LEU A 225 9.90 29.79 3.63
CA LEU A 225 10.67 30.87 3.02
C LEU A 225 11.21 31.89 4.03
N TRP A 226 10.93 31.71 5.33
CA TRP A 226 11.42 32.59 6.38
C TRP A 226 12.95 32.63 6.43
N VAL A 227 13.62 31.54 6.04
CA VAL A 227 15.09 31.47 5.93
C VAL A 227 15.63 32.56 5.00
N PHE A 228 14.97 32.84 3.89
CA PHE A 228 15.39 33.89 2.96
C PHE A 228 15.22 35.28 3.57
N ARG A 229 14.16 35.50 4.37
CA ARG A 229 13.99 36.75 5.11
C ARG A 229 15.05 36.93 6.20
N LEU A 230 15.45 35.85 6.85
CA LEU A 230 16.55 35.86 7.81
C LEU A 230 17.88 36.23 7.13
N ILE A 231 18.22 35.59 6.01
CA ILE A 231 19.44 35.89 5.22
C ILE A 231 19.43 37.33 4.70
N GLN A 232 18.30 37.80 4.17
CA GLN A 232 18.14 39.17 3.70
C GLN A 232 18.41 40.19 4.81
N LYS A 233 17.82 39.99 6.00
CA LYS A 233 18.04 40.85 7.16
C LYS A 233 19.49 40.81 7.63
N TRP A 234 20.12 39.64 7.63
CA TRP A 234 21.52 39.49 8.02
C TRP A 234 22.46 40.31 7.12
N ASN A 235 22.23 40.27 5.81
CA ASN A 235 23.06 40.91 4.80
C ASN A 235 22.62 42.33 4.41
N ASN A 236 21.59 42.88 5.07
CA ASN A 236 21.01 44.18 4.75
C ASN A 236 20.60 44.32 3.26
N TRP A 237 20.11 43.24 2.66
CA TRP A 237 19.62 43.27 1.27
C TRP A 237 18.34 44.11 1.14
N ASN A 238 18.03 44.58 -0.08
CA ASN A 238 16.81 45.35 -0.35
C ASN A 238 15.58 44.61 0.20
N LYS A 239 14.77 45.28 1.04
CA LYS A 239 13.58 44.76 1.73
C LYS A 239 12.49 44.27 0.77
N ASP A 240 12.46 44.80 -0.45
CA ASP A 240 11.49 44.45 -1.48
C ASP A 240 11.79 43.08 -2.11
N LEU A 241 12.97 42.51 -1.89
CA LEU A 241 13.31 41.15 -2.32
C LEU A 241 12.57 40.14 -1.45
N VAL A 242 11.53 39.52 -2.00
CA VAL A 242 10.71 38.52 -1.30
C VAL A 242 10.86 37.18 -1.99
N ALA A 243 11.27 36.16 -1.25
CA ALA A 243 11.22 34.79 -1.75
C ALA A 243 9.75 34.35 -1.88
N LYS A 244 9.42 33.67 -2.98
CA LYS A 244 8.08 33.14 -3.25
C LYS A 244 8.21 31.78 -3.93
N PHE A 245 7.31 30.85 -3.63
CA PHE A 245 7.14 29.68 -4.47
C PHE A 245 6.39 30.09 -5.74
N PRO A 246 6.92 29.80 -6.93
CA PRO A 246 6.17 30.01 -8.15
C PRO A 246 4.89 29.18 -8.08
N ASN A 247 3.74 29.80 -8.34
CA ASN A 247 2.47 29.10 -8.43
C ASN A 247 1.92 29.29 -9.85
N ILE A 248 1.45 28.19 -10.42
CA ILE A 248 0.85 28.14 -11.74
C ILE A 248 -0.58 27.66 -11.59
N ASN A 249 -1.50 28.36 -12.26
CA ASN A 249 -2.85 27.87 -12.48
C ASN A 249 -2.84 27.10 -13.79
N LEU A 250 -3.19 25.81 -13.72
CA LEU A 250 -3.45 25.03 -14.91
C LEU A 250 -4.77 25.55 -15.51
N THR A 251 -4.85 25.76 -16.82
CA THR A 251 -6.10 26.11 -17.53
C THR A 251 -6.49 25.02 -18.53
N THR A 252 -7.74 24.99 -19.00
CA THR A 252 -8.10 24.14 -20.15
C THR A 252 -7.48 24.72 -21.42
N LEU A 253 -7.17 23.86 -22.38
CA LEU A 253 -6.59 24.28 -23.67
C LEU A 253 -7.53 25.22 -24.43
N ASP A 254 -8.84 25.08 -24.22
CA ASP A 254 -9.87 25.96 -24.78
C ASP A 254 -9.75 27.42 -24.31
N LYS A 255 -9.16 27.64 -23.13
CA LYS A 255 -8.96 28.99 -22.55
C LYS A 255 -7.55 29.52 -22.75
N ASN A 256 -6.54 28.67 -22.88
CA ASN A 256 -5.16 29.06 -23.14
C ASN A 256 -4.41 27.91 -23.84
N PRO A 257 -3.86 28.10 -25.05
CA PRO A 257 -3.14 27.08 -25.81
C PRO A 257 -1.95 26.46 -25.06
N ASN A 258 -1.32 27.22 -24.16
CA ASN A 258 -0.18 26.75 -23.37
C ASN A 258 -0.59 25.98 -22.11
N GLY A 259 -1.89 25.88 -21.81
CA GLY A 259 -2.43 25.10 -20.69
C GLY A 259 -2.08 25.59 -19.28
N GLN A 260 -1.33 26.68 -19.15
CA GLN A 260 -0.83 27.22 -17.88
C GLN A 260 -0.84 28.75 -17.86
N VAL A 261 -1.21 29.33 -16.72
CA VAL A 261 -1.14 30.78 -16.45
C VAL A 261 -0.45 30.99 -15.10
N ALA A 262 0.57 31.86 -15.05
CA ALA A 262 1.18 32.24 -13.79
C ALA A 262 0.16 32.94 -12.88
N VAL A 263 0.08 32.53 -11.61
CA VAL A 263 -0.78 33.21 -10.65
C VAL A 263 -0.13 34.55 -10.29
N LYS A 264 -0.66 35.64 -10.86
CA LYS A 264 -0.36 37.00 -10.40
C LYS A 264 -1.05 37.17 -9.04
N ASN A 265 -0.25 37.25 -7.98
CA ASN A 265 -0.73 37.68 -6.67
C ASN A 265 -0.70 39.20 -6.60
#